data_AF-A0ABD4W4S3-F1
#
_entry.id   AF-A0ABD4W4S3-F1
#
_cell.length_a   1.000
_cell.length_b   1.000
_cell.length_c   1.000
_cell.angle_alpha   90.00
_cell.angle_beta   90.00
_cell.angle_gamma   90.00
#
_symmetry.space_group_name_H-M   'P 1'
#
loop_
_entity.id
_entity.type
_entity.pdbx_description
1 polymer ?
#
loop_
_entity_poly.entity_id
_entity_poly.type
_entity_poly.pdbx_seq_one_letter_code
_entity_poly.pdbx_strand_id
1 'polypeptide(L)' 'MGTTKKIDKRTIASKRRIMAQSKGTDVVIQLLDQALKAGLTAKYVMFDTWFSNPHQIVQISQRGLNVIAMVKKSSKI' A
#
# COMPACT_ATOMS: atom_id res chain seq x y z
N MET A 1 28.40 -14.36 5.43
CA MET A 1 27.67 -13.49 4.49
C MET A 1 27.27 -14.34 3.28
N GLY A 2 25.97 -14.59 3.11
CA GLY A 2 25.47 -15.58 2.15
C GLY A 2 25.66 -15.14 0.70
N THR A 3 26.17 -16.06 -0.12
CA THR A 3 26.49 -15.92 -1.54
C THR A 3 25.38 -15.22 -2.34
N THR A 4 25.74 -14.21 -3.13
CA THR A 4 24.90 -13.51 -4.10
C THR A 4 24.48 -14.43 -5.25
N LYS A 5 23.54 -15.36 -4.99
CA LYS A 5 22.76 -15.97 -6.07
C LYS A 5 22.06 -14.83 -6.81
N LYS A 6 22.32 -14.65 -8.11
CA LYS A 6 21.60 -13.71 -8.98
C LYS A 6 20.11 -13.83 -8.68
N ILE A 7 19.55 -12.82 -8.02
CA ILE A 7 18.15 -12.82 -7.61
C ILE A 7 17.32 -12.68 -8.88
N ASP A 8 16.71 -13.78 -9.33
CA ASP A 8 15.80 -13.73 -10.46
C ASP A 8 14.58 -12.88 -10.09
N LYS A 9 14.49 -11.69 -10.71
CA LYS A 9 13.46 -10.68 -10.46
C LYS A 9 12.06 -11.14 -10.87
N ARG A 10 11.94 -12.23 -11.63
CA ARG A 10 10.65 -12.81 -12.04
C ARG A 10 9.97 -13.61 -10.93
N THR A 11 10.73 -14.08 -9.95
CA THR A 11 10.19 -14.90 -8.86
C THR A 11 9.32 -14.10 -7.89
N ILE A 12 8.33 -14.77 -7.28
CA ILE A 12 7.46 -14.17 -6.25
C ILE A 12 8.28 -13.63 -5.07
N ALA A 13 9.32 -14.36 -4.66
CA ALA A 13 10.21 -13.94 -3.58
C ALA A 13 10.90 -12.61 -3.87
N SER A 14 11.37 -12.40 -5.11
CA SER A 14 11.98 -11.13 -5.52
C SER A 14 10.98 -9.98 -5.53
N LYS A 15 9.76 -10.21 -6.05
CA LYS A 15 8.69 -9.20 -6.03
C LYS A 15 8.33 -8.78 -4.59
N ARG A 16 8.23 -9.74 -3.68
CA ARG A 16 7.99 -9.46 -2.24
C ARG A 16 9.12 -8.67 -1.59
N ARG A 17 10.39 -8.99 -1.90
CA ARG A 17 11.54 -8.21 -1.39
C ARG A 17 11.52 -6.77 -1.91
N ILE A 18 11.19 -6.56 -3.18
CA ILE A 18 11.07 -5.21 -3.76
C ILE A 18 9.97 -4.43 -3.05
N MET A 19 8.79 -5.03 -2.84
CA MET A 19 7.70 -4.38 -2.08
C MET A 19 8.12 -4.07 -0.65
N ALA A 20 8.80 -4.99 0.04
CA ALA A 20 9.27 -4.77 1.41
C ALA A 20 10.32 -3.65 1.54
N GLN A 21 11.02 -3.31 0.46
CA GLN A 21 12.02 -2.24 0.41
C GLN A 21 11.47 -0.92 -0.17
N SER A 22 10.23 -0.94 -0.67
CA SER A 22 9.57 0.23 -1.26
C SER A 22 8.87 1.06 -0.18
N LYS A 23 8.52 2.31 -0.50
CA LYS A 23 7.78 3.16 0.45
C LYS A 23 6.42 2.53 0.75
N GLY A 24 6.09 2.43 2.04
CA GLY A 24 4.84 1.81 2.49
C GLY A 24 3.59 2.44 1.87
N THR A 25 3.63 3.74 1.60
CA THR A 25 2.52 4.44 0.92
C THR A 25 2.24 3.88 -0.47
N ASP A 26 3.30 3.67 -1.25
CA ASP A 26 3.23 3.22 -2.64
C ASP A 26 2.82 1.74 -2.69
N VAL A 27 3.34 0.95 -1.73
CA VAL A 27 2.98 -0.46 -1.58
C VAL A 27 1.50 -0.63 -1.27
N VAL A 28 0.92 0.20 -0.40
CA VAL A 28 -0.51 0.15 -0.08
C VAL A 28 -1.39 0.35 -1.31
N ILE A 29 -1.06 1.34 -2.15
CA ILE A 29 -1.79 1.59 -3.38
C ILE A 29 -1.68 0.40 -4.34
N GLN A 30 -0.47 -0.15 -4.49
CA GLN A 30 -0.24 -1.34 -5.31
C GLN A 30 -1.03 -2.55 -4.81
N LEU A 31 -1.13 -2.74 -3.49
CA LEU A 31 -1.91 -3.84 -2.89
C LEU A 31 -3.41 -3.67 -3.13
N LEU A 32 -3.94 -2.44 -3.05
CA LEU A 32 -5.33 -2.14 -3.40
C LEU A 32 -5.61 -2.46 -4.87
N ASP A 33 -4.74 -2.04 -5.79
CA ASP A 33 -4.89 -2.33 -7.22
C ASP A 33 -4.88 -3.84 -7.50
N GLN A 34 -4.03 -4.59 -6.79
CA GLN A 34 -4.00 -6.05 -6.88
C GLN A 34 -5.29 -6.69 -6.35
N ALA A 35 -5.83 -6.20 -5.23
CA ALA A 35 -7.09 -6.68 -4.66
C ALA A 35 -8.28 -6.43 -5.59
N LEU A 36 -8.39 -5.21 -6.12
CA LEU A 36 -9.43 -4.84 -7.09
C LEU A 36 -9.33 -5.70 -8.36
N LYS A 37 -8.11 -5.89 -8.88
CA LYS A 37 -7.87 -6.75 -10.05
C LYS A 37 -8.18 -8.22 -9.80
N ALA A 38 -8.05 -8.69 -8.55
CA ALA A 38 -8.46 -10.03 -8.16
C ALA A 38 -9.99 -10.18 -8.05
N GLY A 39 -10.75 -9.12 -8.32
CA GLY A 39 -12.21 -9.11 -8.26
C GLY A 39 -12.77 -8.80 -6.87
N LEU A 40 -11.93 -8.40 -5.91
CA LEU A 40 -12.41 -7.95 -4.61
C LEU A 40 -13.06 -6.59 -4.77
N THR A 41 -14.31 -6.49 -4.32
CA THR A 41 -15.05 -5.22 -4.31
C THR A 41 -15.29 -4.80 -2.87
N ALA A 42 -15.07 -3.54 -2.59
CA ALA A 42 -15.31 -2.94 -1.29
C ALA A 42 -15.85 -1.52 -1.49
N LYS A 43 -16.70 -1.05 -0.58
CA LYS A 43 -17.17 0.35 -0.59
C LYS A 43 -16.26 1.28 0.20
N TYR A 44 -15.58 0.71 1.19
CA TYR A 44 -14.70 1.43 2.11
C TYR A 44 -13.39 0.68 2.29
N VAL A 45 -12.31 1.43 2.44
CA VAL A 45 -11.03 0.93 2.93
C VAL A 45 -10.75 1.57 4.27
N MET A 46 -10.42 0.74 5.26
CA MET A 46 -10.07 1.17 6.59
C MET A 46 -8.55 1.19 6.76
N PHE A 47 -8.00 2.35 7.14
CA PHE A 47 -6.56 2.56 7.29
C PHE A 47 -6.19 2.99 8.71
N ASP A 48 -5.00 2.58 9.13
CA ASP A 48 -4.35 3.11 10.33
C ASP A 48 -3.79 4.53 10.09
N THR A 49 -3.53 5.24 11.17
CA THR A 49 -2.93 6.59 11.27
C THR A 49 -1.69 6.81 10.42
N TRP A 50 -0.94 5.76 10.09
CA TRP A 50 0.26 5.86 9.28
C TRP A 50 -0.04 6.12 7.80
N PHE A 51 -1.29 5.91 7.36
CA PHE A 51 -1.71 6.09 5.97
C PHE A 51 -2.74 7.21 5.81
N SER A 52 -2.99 8.01 6.85
CA SER A 52 -3.98 9.11 6.84
C SER A 52 -3.51 10.39 6.16
N ASN A 53 -2.51 10.33 5.27
CA ASN A 53 -2.01 11.48 4.52
C ASN A 53 -3.02 11.89 3.42
N PRO A 54 -3.37 13.17 3.25
CA PRO A 54 -4.31 13.62 2.22
C PRO A 54 -4.03 13.09 0.81
N HIS A 55 -2.76 13.01 0.41
CA HIS A 55 -2.38 12.48 -0.90
C HIS A 55 -2.82 11.01 -1.10
N GLN A 56 -2.67 10.17 -0.08
CA GLN A 56 -3.10 8.76 -0.11
C GLN A 56 -4.63 8.68 -0.26
N ILE A 57 -5.35 9.47 0.53
CA ILE A 57 -6.81 9.49 0.54
C ILE A 57 -7.36 9.84 -0.85
N VAL A 58 -6.79 10.85 -1.52
CA VAL A 58 -7.16 11.22 -2.89
C VAL A 58 -6.89 10.08 -3.87
N GLN A 59 -5.73 9.44 -3.79
CA GLN A 59 -5.39 8.32 -4.68
C GLN A 59 -6.33 7.12 -4.52
N ILE A 60 -6.80 6.84 -3.30
CA ILE A 60 -7.75 5.75 -3.03
C ILE A 60 -9.15 6.14 -3.50
N SER A 61 -9.56 7.39 -3.29
CA SER A 61 -10.84 7.92 -3.78
C SER A 61 -10.95 7.85 -5.31
N GLN A 62 -9.86 8.14 -6.03
CA GLN A 62 -9.79 7.98 -7.49
C GLN A 62 -10.03 6.55 -7.99
N ARG A 63 -9.88 5.54 -7.12
CA ARG A 63 -10.17 4.13 -7.41
C ARG A 63 -11.62 3.72 -7.09
N GLY A 64 -12.46 4.69 -6.72
CA GLY A 64 -13.87 4.47 -6.36
C GLY A 64 -14.06 3.93 -4.94
N LEU A 65 -13.04 4.03 -4.09
CA LEU A 65 -13.06 3.53 -2.71
C LEU A 65 -13.15 4.70 -1.74
N ASN A 66 -14.11 4.65 -0.80
CA ASN A 66 -14.15 5.61 0.31
C ASN A 66 -13.10 5.24 1.37
N VAL A 67 -12.49 6.23 2.00
CA VAL A 67 -11.45 5.99 3.01
C VAL A 67 -11.95 6.33 4.40
N ILE A 68 -11.82 5.38 5.32
CA ILE A 68 -11.97 5.61 6.77
C ILE A 68 -10.59 5.43 7.36
N ALA A 69 -9.96 6.50 7.84
CA ALA A 69 -8.63 6.43 8.43
C ALA A 69 -8.65 6.95 9.86
N MET A 70 -7.92 6.26 10.75
CA MET A 70 -7.56 6.87 12.03
C MET A 70 -6.62 8.04 11.76
N VAL A 71 -6.74 9.13 12.51
CA VAL A 71 -5.84 10.29 12.38
C VAL A 71 -4.97 10.37 13.62
N LYS A 72 -3.67 10.58 13.43
CA LYS A 72 -2.75 10.76 14.56
C LYS A 72 -3.11 12.07 15.26
N LYS A 73 -3.43 12.00 16.56
CA LYS A 73 -3.59 13.20 17.38
C LYS A 73 -2.25 13.91 17.49
N SER A 74 -2.14 15.08 16.86
CA SER A 74 -0.96 15.95 16.93
C SER A 74 -1.40 17.30 17.49
N SER A 75 -0.64 17.85 18.44
CA SER A 75 -0.93 19.14 19.08
C SER A 75 -0.58 20.35 18.22
N LYS A 76 -0.16 20.15 16.96
CA LYS A 76 0.05 21.25 16.02
C LYS A 76 -1.24 21.56 15.29
N ILE A 77 -1.79 22.72 15.63
CA ILE A 77 -2.79 23.48 14.87
C ILE A 77 -2.11 23.99 13.59
#